data_AF-A0A3A0BNW4-F1
#
_entry.id   AF-A0A3A0BNW4-F1
#
_cell.length_a   1.000
_cell.length_b   1.000
_cell.length_c   1.000
_cell.angle_alpha   90.00
_cell.angle_beta   90.00
_cell.angle_gamma   90.00
#
_symmetry.space_group_name_H-M   'P 1'
#
loop_
_entity.id
_entity.type
_entity.pdbx_description
1 polymer ?
#
loop_
_entity_poly.entity_id
_entity_poly.type
_entity_poly.pdbx_seq_one_letter_code
_entity_poly.pdbx_strand_id
1 'polypeptide(L)'
;MRRIVLLACLFAALAFVMAAQPVLAQEGETEPVTATLTIPFLDEWLLSGHADNTAEAFNHWNEEDPAEVPVDCAKCHSEAGYLDYVGADGSEANVVDHAAPIGSVVTCVTCHNDATVVKQSVIMPSGIELTGLGDESRCMECHQGRESKVSVDAAIAEAGVDEDAVSADLGFRNIHYYAAAATKYGTLAKGGYEYDGMMYDGNFAHVEGFETCIGCHNPHSLEVKVEDCAGCHEGVAGVDDLKNVRMEGSVKDYDGDGDVEEGIAFELQGLQETLLTTIQAYAGEVAGAAIGYSPAAYPYFFADPNA
;
A
#
# COMPACT_ATOMS: atom_id res chain seq x y z
N MET A 1 -24.81 -89.39 51.44
CA MET A 1 -25.32 -88.99 52.78
C MET A 1 -25.43 -87.47 52.75
N ARG A 2 -26.54 -86.85 52.32
CA ARG A 2 -27.90 -86.75 52.91
C ARG A 2 -27.89 -86.16 54.32
N ARG A 3 -28.32 -84.89 54.43
CA ARG A 3 -29.01 -84.16 55.53
C ARG A 3 -28.85 -82.66 55.22
N ILE A 4 -29.73 -81.99 54.49
CA ILE A 4 -31.10 -81.55 54.84
C ILE A 4 -31.15 -80.95 56.25
N VAL A 5 -31.15 -79.62 56.32
CA VAL A 5 -31.84 -78.84 57.36
C VAL A 5 -32.56 -77.69 56.66
N LEU A 6 -33.90 -77.77 56.64
CA LEU A 6 -34.81 -76.65 56.38
C LEU A 6 -34.73 -75.66 57.56
N LEU A 7 -34.96 -74.38 57.28
CA LEU A 7 -35.66 -73.36 58.08
C LEU A 7 -35.25 -71.99 57.49
N ALA A 8 -36.07 -70.95 57.35
CA ALA A 8 -37.49 -70.72 57.47
C ALA A 8 -37.77 -69.40 56.73
N CYS A 9 -38.99 -69.24 56.24
CA CYS A 9 -39.47 -68.05 55.57
C CYS A 9 -39.30 -66.78 56.41
N LEU A 10 -38.76 -65.72 55.81
CA LEU A 10 -39.11 -64.35 56.18
C LEU A 10 -39.13 -63.48 54.90
N PHE A 11 -40.32 -63.32 54.35
CA PHE A 11 -40.58 -62.30 53.32
C PHE A 11 -40.59 -60.94 54.02
N ALA A 12 -39.51 -60.17 53.87
CA ALA A 12 -39.52 -58.74 54.12
C ALA A 12 -39.50 -58.03 52.76
N ALA A 13 -40.69 -57.64 52.29
CA ALA A 13 -40.83 -56.75 51.15
C ALA A 13 -40.32 -55.35 51.55
N LEU A 14 -39.07 -55.05 51.22
CA LEU A 14 -38.52 -53.71 51.36
C LEU A 14 -39.03 -52.86 50.19
N ALA A 15 -40.11 -52.12 50.40
CA ALA A 15 -40.56 -51.10 49.47
C ALA A 15 -39.54 -49.95 49.48
N PHE A 16 -38.64 -49.94 48.50
CA PHE A 16 -37.72 -48.84 48.27
C PHE A 16 -38.51 -47.70 47.63
N VAL A 17 -39.03 -46.78 48.44
CA VAL A 17 -39.56 -45.51 47.96
C VAL A 17 -38.37 -44.68 47.51
N MET A 18 -38.10 -44.67 46.20
CA MET A 18 -37.23 -43.65 45.61
C MET A 18 -37.95 -42.30 45.72
N ALA A 19 -37.63 -41.54 46.77
CA ALA A 19 -37.91 -40.12 46.78
C ALA A 19 -36.99 -39.49 45.73
N ALA A 20 -37.53 -39.22 44.54
CA ALA A 20 -36.89 -38.36 43.56
C ALA A 20 -36.74 -36.98 44.21
N GLN A 21 -35.55 -36.66 44.70
CA GLN A 21 -35.24 -35.29 45.09
C GLN A 21 -35.15 -34.47 43.79
N PRO A 22 -35.86 -33.34 43.69
CA PRO A 22 -35.63 -32.43 42.58
C PRO A 22 -34.17 -31.98 42.69
N VAL A 23 -33.36 -32.35 41.70
CA VAL A 23 -32.08 -31.70 41.48
C VAL A 23 -32.43 -30.26 41.11
N LEU A 24 -32.36 -29.37 42.07
CA LEU A 24 -32.34 -27.94 41.80
C LEU A 24 -31.08 -27.70 41.00
N ALA A 25 -31.25 -27.35 39.72
CA ALA A 25 -30.17 -26.79 38.93
C ALA A 25 -29.61 -25.62 39.73
N GLN A 26 -28.36 -25.74 40.16
CA GLN A 26 -27.63 -24.61 40.69
C GLN A 26 -27.43 -23.68 39.49
N GLU A 27 -28.26 -22.64 39.41
CA GLU A 27 -28.02 -21.48 38.56
C GLU A 27 -26.71 -20.87 39.08
N GLY A 28 -25.59 -21.40 38.57
CA GLY A 28 -24.35 -20.68 38.63
C GLY A 28 -24.59 -19.41 37.84
N GLU A 29 -24.57 -18.27 38.53
CA GLU A 29 -24.38 -16.96 37.91
C GLU A 29 -23.04 -17.03 37.16
N THR A 30 -23.08 -17.50 35.93
CA THR A 30 -22.04 -17.19 34.95
C THR A 30 -22.26 -15.74 34.60
N GLU A 31 -21.69 -14.84 35.39
CA GLU A 31 -21.39 -13.49 34.94
C GLU A 31 -20.80 -13.65 33.53
N PRO A 32 -21.39 -13.01 32.49
CA PRO A 32 -20.78 -13.05 31.18
C PRO A 32 -19.42 -12.41 31.34
N VAL A 33 -18.36 -13.21 31.22
CA VAL A 33 -17.02 -12.67 31.00
C VAL A 33 -17.12 -11.99 29.66
N THR A 34 -17.48 -10.71 29.69
CA THR A 34 -17.40 -9.83 28.53
C THR A 34 -15.91 -9.62 28.35
N ALA A 35 -15.26 -10.60 27.71
CA ALA A 35 -13.88 -10.45 27.29
C ALA A 35 -13.86 -9.23 26.37
N THR A 36 -13.27 -8.14 26.85
CA THR A 36 -13.04 -6.97 26.02
C THR A 36 -12.19 -7.44 24.84
N LEU A 37 -12.74 -7.38 23.63
CA LEU A 37 -11.99 -7.70 22.42
C LEU A 37 -10.83 -6.70 22.32
N THR A 38 -9.61 -7.16 22.53
CA THR A 38 -8.40 -6.36 22.34
C THR A 38 -7.83 -6.69 20.97
N ILE A 39 -7.82 -5.70 20.08
CA ILE A 39 -7.16 -5.77 18.78
C ILE A 39 -5.81 -5.05 18.95
N PRO A 40 -4.66 -5.75 18.85
CA PRO A 40 -3.36 -5.13 18.92
C PRO A 40 -3.22 -4.01 17.87
N PHE A 41 -2.52 -2.93 18.23
CA PHE A 41 -2.21 -1.80 17.34
C PHE A 41 -3.41 -1.08 16.72
N LEU A 42 -4.64 -1.33 17.21
CA LEU A 42 -5.85 -0.68 16.69
C LEU A 42 -5.78 0.84 16.84
N ASP A 43 -5.32 1.34 17.99
CA ASP A 43 -5.22 2.78 18.23
C ASP A 43 -4.19 3.44 17.30
N GLU A 44 -3.07 2.76 16.99
CA GLU A 44 -2.09 3.22 16.01
C GLU A 44 -2.70 3.29 14.61
N TRP A 45 -3.42 2.23 14.21
CA TRP A 45 -4.08 2.19 12.90
C TRP A 45 -5.14 3.27 12.73
N LEU A 46 -5.99 3.49 13.74
CA LEU A 46 -7.05 4.50 13.69
C LEU A 46 -6.51 5.94 13.57
N LEU A 47 -5.25 6.17 13.92
CA LEU A 47 -4.57 7.45 13.74
C LEU A 47 -3.79 7.55 12.43
N SER A 48 -3.70 6.46 11.66
CA SER A 48 -2.95 6.42 10.40
C SER A 48 -3.73 7.07 9.25
N GLY A 49 -3.00 7.52 8.22
CA GLY A 49 -3.61 8.05 7.00
C GLY A 49 -4.48 7.03 6.24
N HIS A 50 -4.25 5.72 6.43
CA HIS A 50 -5.06 4.67 5.83
C HIS A 50 -6.45 4.54 6.49
N ALA A 51 -6.61 4.98 7.74
CA ALA A 51 -7.88 4.98 8.44
C ALA A 51 -8.59 6.35 8.39
N ASP A 52 -7.97 7.37 7.80
CA ASP A 52 -8.53 8.72 7.72
C ASP A 52 -9.69 8.79 6.72
N ASN A 53 -10.90 8.54 7.21
CA ASN A 53 -12.11 8.62 6.42
C ASN A 53 -12.51 10.05 5.99
N THR A 54 -11.74 11.07 6.35
CA THR A 54 -11.93 12.45 5.87
C THR A 54 -10.95 12.82 4.76
N ALA A 55 -9.95 11.98 4.49
CA ALA A 55 -8.95 12.24 3.46
C ALA A 55 -9.56 12.23 2.05
N GLU A 56 -9.08 13.15 1.21
CA GLU A 56 -9.48 13.25 -0.21
C GLU A 56 -9.31 11.91 -0.94
N ALA A 57 -8.27 11.15 -0.58
CA ALA A 57 -7.99 9.84 -1.14
C ALA A 57 -9.19 8.86 -1.06
N PHE A 58 -10.09 9.00 -0.10
CA PHE A 58 -11.26 8.11 0.02
C PHE A 58 -12.59 8.80 -0.28
N ASN A 59 -12.57 10.12 -0.48
CA ASN A 59 -13.78 10.94 -0.58
C ASN A 59 -13.92 11.69 -1.91
N HIS A 60 -12.92 11.62 -2.79
CA HIS A 60 -12.91 12.34 -4.08
C HIS A 60 -14.20 12.18 -4.89
N TRP A 61 -14.77 10.96 -4.89
CA TRP A 61 -15.94 10.60 -5.71
C TRP A 61 -17.28 10.74 -4.99
N ASN A 62 -17.31 11.24 -3.75
CA ASN A 62 -18.55 11.27 -2.96
C ASN A 62 -19.64 12.19 -3.53
N GLU A 63 -19.23 13.21 -4.30
CA GLU A 63 -20.14 14.18 -4.92
C GLU A 63 -20.45 13.87 -6.40
N GLU A 64 -19.89 12.78 -6.94
CA GLU A 64 -20.12 12.33 -8.31
C GLU A 64 -21.47 11.59 -8.47
N ASP A 65 -21.93 11.41 -9.72
CA ASP A 65 -23.17 10.66 -10.05
C ASP A 65 -22.88 9.56 -11.10
N PRO A 66 -22.85 8.27 -10.72
CA PRO A 66 -23.09 7.75 -9.37
C PRO A 66 -21.95 8.03 -8.37
N ALA A 67 -22.30 8.13 -7.09
CA ALA A 67 -21.34 8.29 -5.99
C ALA A 67 -20.68 6.94 -5.65
N GLU A 68 -19.65 6.59 -6.41
CA GLU A 68 -18.89 5.35 -6.30
C GLU A 68 -17.41 5.59 -6.60
N VAL A 69 -16.53 4.76 -6.05
CA VAL A 69 -15.12 4.77 -6.40
C VAL A 69 -14.95 4.01 -7.72
N PRO A 70 -14.51 4.65 -8.83
CA PRO A 70 -14.42 3.99 -10.12
C PRO A 70 -13.43 2.82 -10.13
N VAL A 71 -13.65 1.85 -11.02
CA VAL A 71 -12.81 0.64 -11.19
C VAL A 71 -11.29 0.95 -11.15
N ASP A 72 -10.87 1.94 -11.94
CA ASP A 72 -9.46 2.33 -12.08
C ASP A 72 -8.83 2.93 -10.81
N CYS A 73 -9.64 3.23 -9.79
CA CYS A 73 -9.25 3.85 -8.53
C CYS A 73 -9.55 2.92 -7.33
N ALA A 74 -10.53 2.04 -7.46
CA ALA A 74 -11.10 1.27 -6.36
C ALA A 74 -10.08 0.34 -5.69
N LYS A 75 -9.09 -0.19 -6.43
CA LYS A 75 -8.02 -1.03 -5.87
C LYS A 75 -7.36 -0.37 -4.65
N CYS A 76 -7.01 0.91 -4.74
CA CYS A 76 -6.21 1.58 -3.71
C CYS A 76 -7.04 2.47 -2.79
N HIS A 77 -8.25 2.84 -3.21
CA HIS A 77 -9.06 3.88 -2.59
C HIS A 77 -10.37 3.34 -1.98
N SER A 78 -10.47 2.02 -1.78
CA SER A 78 -11.60 1.39 -1.09
C SER A 78 -11.22 0.00 -0.55
N GLU A 79 -11.85 -0.44 0.53
CA GLU A 79 -11.70 -1.83 0.99
C GLU A 79 -12.22 -2.81 -0.07
N ALA A 80 -13.43 -2.56 -0.56
CA ALA A 80 -14.12 -3.45 -1.50
C ALA A 80 -13.32 -3.64 -2.80
N GLY A 81 -12.78 -2.57 -3.38
CA GLY A 81 -11.99 -2.67 -4.60
C GLY A 81 -10.66 -3.38 -4.41
N TYR A 82 -10.02 -3.30 -3.24
CA TYR A 82 -8.84 -4.11 -2.96
C TYR A 82 -9.21 -5.60 -2.79
N LEU A 83 -10.31 -5.91 -2.10
CA LEU A 83 -10.78 -7.29 -1.93
C LEU A 83 -11.19 -7.94 -3.24
N ASP A 84 -11.82 -7.17 -4.14
CA ASP A 84 -12.05 -7.56 -5.53
C ASP A 84 -10.71 -7.86 -6.22
N TYR A 85 -9.77 -6.90 -6.18
CA TYR A 85 -8.46 -7.10 -6.81
C TYR A 85 -7.71 -8.35 -6.34
N VAL A 86 -7.74 -8.69 -5.05
CA VAL A 86 -7.06 -9.88 -4.55
C VAL A 86 -7.90 -11.16 -4.65
N GLY A 87 -9.14 -11.07 -5.14
CA GLY A 87 -10.10 -12.18 -5.23
C GLY A 87 -10.59 -12.69 -3.86
N ALA A 88 -10.49 -11.86 -2.82
CA ALA A 88 -10.89 -12.24 -1.45
C ALA A 88 -12.41 -12.26 -1.26
N ASP A 89 -13.17 -11.59 -2.13
CA ASP A 89 -14.63 -11.63 -2.19
C ASP A 89 -15.16 -12.74 -3.14
N GLY A 90 -14.26 -13.48 -3.78
CA GLY A 90 -14.56 -14.54 -4.76
C GLY A 90 -14.51 -14.10 -6.22
N SER A 91 -14.11 -12.86 -6.52
CA SER A 91 -13.85 -12.38 -7.88
C SER A 91 -12.54 -12.93 -8.49
N GLU A 92 -12.27 -12.56 -9.74
CA GLU A 92 -11.03 -12.90 -10.42
C GLU A 92 -9.86 -12.08 -9.85
N ALA A 93 -8.77 -12.74 -9.44
CA ALA A 93 -7.62 -12.04 -8.88
C ALA A 93 -6.82 -11.26 -9.95
N ASN A 94 -6.24 -10.14 -9.52
CA ASN A 94 -5.48 -9.14 -10.28
C ASN A 94 -6.31 -8.28 -11.25
N VAL A 95 -7.62 -8.23 -11.07
CA VAL A 95 -8.51 -7.31 -11.78
C VAL A 95 -9.50 -6.70 -10.79
N VAL A 96 -9.85 -5.44 -11.00
CA VAL A 96 -11.02 -4.84 -10.35
C VAL A 96 -12.11 -4.82 -11.40
N ASP A 97 -13.19 -5.54 -11.18
CA ASP A 97 -14.24 -5.71 -12.18
C ASP A 97 -15.42 -4.75 -11.96
N HIS A 98 -15.51 -4.15 -10.76
CA HIS A 98 -16.63 -3.31 -10.36
C HIS A 98 -16.17 -2.02 -9.68
N ALA A 99 -16.94 -0.94 -9.86
CA ALA A 99 -16.79 0.23 -9.02
C ALA A 99 -17.11 -0.14 -7.56
N ALA A 100 -16.37 0.45 -6.62
CA ALA A 100 -16.55 0.17 -5.20
C ALA A 100 -17.48 1.18 -4.54
N PRO A 101 -18.26 0.78 -3.52
CA PRO A 101 -19.03 1.71 -2.71
C PRO A 101 -18.14 2.75 -2.02
N ILE A 102 -18.62 3.99 -1.95
CA ILE A 102 -17.99 5.04 -1.12
C ILE A 102 -18.13 4.75 0.38
N GLY A 103 -17.41 5.52 1.20
CA GLY A 103 -17.51 5.47 2.66
C GLY A 103 -16.69 4.37 3.32
N SER A 104 -15.79 3.72 2.56
CA SER A 104 -14.77 2.83 3.09
C SER A 104 -13.38 3.45 2.98
N VAL A 105 -12.45 2.91 3.77
CA VAL A 105 -11.03 3.25 3.76
C VAL A 105 -10.23 1.95 3.67
N VAL A 106 -8.90 2.02 3.74
CA VAL A 106 -8.09 0.81 3.94
C VAL A 106 -8.33 0.32 5.37
N THR A 107 -8.61 -0.98 5.55
CA THR A 107 -8.88 -1.56 6.87
C THR A 107 -7.96 -2.73 7.17
N CYS A 108 -8.12 -3.31 8.37
CA CYS A 108 -7.44 -4.54 8.75
C CYS A 108 -7.65 -5.65 7.71
N VAL A 109 -8.87 -5.79 7.16
CA VAL A 109 -9.23 -6.88 6.25
C VAL A 109 -8.57 -6.70 4.89
N THR A 110 -8.26 -5.47 4.48
CA THR A 110 -7.48 -5.18 3.26
C THR A 110 -6.13 -5.91 3.28
N CYS A 111 -5.46 -5.98 4.44
CA CYS A 111 -4.14 -6.61 4.57
C CYS A 111 -4.15 -7.98 5.25
N HIS A 112 -5.22 -8.31 5.98
CA HIS A 112 -5.36 -9.55 6.77
C HIS A 112 -6.57 -10.35 6.30
N ASN A 113 -6.39 -11.09 5.21
CA ASN A 113 -7.35 -12.07 4.69
C ASN A 113 -6.60 -13.25 4.04
N ASP A 114 -7.33 -14.30 3.68
CA ASP A 114 -6.73 -15.55 3.15
C ASP A 114 -5.93 -15.35 1.85
N ALA A 115 -6.27 -14.35 1.02
CA ALA A 115 -5.56 -14.05 -0.21
C ALA A 115 -4.27 -13.23 0.04
N THR A 116 -4.33 -12.26 0.95
CA THR A 116 -3.24 -11.31 1.18
C THR A 116 -2.14 -11.88 2.07
N VAL A 117 -2.48 -12.75 3.03
CA VAL A 117 -1.48 -13.35 3.93
C VAL A 117 -0.49 -14.27 3.22
N VAL A 118 -0.89 -14.84 2.07
CA VAL A 118 -0.05 -15.74 1.25
C VAL A 118 0.57 -15.07 0.03
N LYS A 119 0.27 -13.79 -0.22
CA LYS A 119 0.79 -13.06 -1.39
C LYS A 119 2.31 -12.87 -1.28
N GLN A 120 3.01 -13.05 -2.40
CA GLN A 120 4.47 -13.01 -2.49
C GLN A 120 4.98 -12.30 -3.76
N SER A 121 4.07 -11.80 -4.60
CA SER A 121 4.39 -11.15 -5.86
C SER A 121 3.42 -10.01 -6.18
N VAL A 122 3.89 -9.08 -7.02
CA VAL A 122 3.15 -7.94 -7.55
C VAL A 122 3.48 -7.76 -9.04
N ILE A 123 2.45 -7.54 -9.85
CA ILE A 123 2.60 -7.22 -11.27
C ILE A 123 2.68 -5.70 -11.40
N MET A 124 3.87 -5.21 -11.75
CA MET A 124 4.11 -3.78 -11.92
C MET A 124 3.40 -3.25 -13.18
N PRO A 125 3.15 -1.93 -13.30
CA PRO A 125 2.54 -1.33 -14.50
C PRO A 125 3.30 -1.60 -15.82
N SER A 126 4.57 -2.04 -15.74
CA SER A 126 5.35 -2.49 -16.90
C SER A 126 4.99 -3.90 -17.39
N GLY A 127 4.14 -4.62 -16.66
CA GLY A 127 3.85 -6.04 -16.87
C GLY A 127 4.89 -6.99 -16.25
N ILE A 128 5.96 -6.46 -15.63
CA ILE A 128 6.94 -7.27 -14.93
C ILE A 128 6.37 -7.73 -13.59
N GLU A 129 6.42 -9.04 -13.33
CA GLU A 129 6.11 -9.60 -12.03
C GLU A 129 7.35 -9.61 -11.12
N LEU A 130 7.28 -8.86 -10.03
CA LEU A 130 8.24 -8.93 -8.94
C LEU A 130 7.83 -10.06 -8.00
N THR A 131 8.75 -10.97 -7.66
CA THR A 131 8.47 -12.17 -6.86
C THR A 131 9.38 -12.22 -5.62
N GLY A 132 9.00 -13.03 -4.63
CA GLY A 132 9.79 -13.17 -3.39
C GLY A 132 9.70 -11.95 -2.47
N LEU A 133 8.63 -11.17 -2.59
CA LEU A 133 8.43 -9.92 -1.87
C LEU A 133 8.06 -10.12 -0.39
N GLY A 134 7.52 -11.28 -0.02
CA GLY A 134 7.01 -11.45 1.33
C GLY A 134 5.86 -10.47 1.62
N ASP A 135 5.80 -9.99 2.86
CA ASP A 135 4.71 -9.16 3.35
C ASP A 135 4.60 -7.77 2.69
N GLU A 136 5.69 -7.22 2.12
CA GLU A 136 5.64 -5.91 1.44
C GLU A 136 4.83 -5.94 0.14
N SER A 137 4.53 -7.13 -0.41
CA SER A 137 3.67 -7.24 -1.59
C SER A 137 2.32 -6.56 -1.39
N ARG A 138 1.79 -6.56 -0.15
CA ARG A 138 0.49 -5.92 0.17
C ARG A 138 0.55 -4.42 0.00
N CYS A 139 1.64 -3.80 0.44
CA CYS A 139 1.89 -2.35 0.34
C CYS A 139 2.12 -1.95 -1.12
N MET A 140 2.90 -2.76 -1.83
CA MET A 140 3.31 -2.48 -3.21
C MET A 140 2.13 -2.49 -4.17
N GLU A 141 1.05 -3.22 -3.91
CA GLU A 141 -0.13 -3.20 -4.79
C GLU A 141 -0.71 -1.80 -4.99
N CYS A 142 -0.69 -0.97 -3.95
CA CYS A 142 -1.17 0.41 -4.03
C CYS A 142 -0.04 1.39 -4.35
N HIS A 143 1.14 1.19 -3.73
CA HIS A 143 2.29 2.10 -3.86
C HIS A 143 3.23 1.79 -5.05
N GLN A 144 2.77 1.05 -6.05
CA GLN A 144 3.54 0.71 -7.25
C GLN A 144 3.61 1.80 -8.32
N GLY A 145 2.72 2.80 -8.25
CA GLY A 145 2.48 3.71 -9.37
C GLY A 145 1.55 3.11 -10.44
N ARG A 146 1.24 3.88 -11.47
CA ARG A 146 0.25 3.52 -12.52
C ARG A 146 0.79 3.57 -13.95
N GLU A 147 2.01 4.07 -14.13
CA GLU A 147 2.64 4.19 -15.46
C GLU A 147 4.02 3.56 -15.44
N SER A 148 4.55 3.31 -16.64
CA SER A 148 5.88 2.73 -16.84
C SER A 148 6.44 3.19 -18.18
N LYS A 149 7.67 2.81 -18.48
CA LYS A 149 8.22 2.96 -19.84
C LYS A 149 7.27 2.41 -20.92
N VAL A 150 6.62 1.28 -20.66
CA VAL A 150 5.80 0.57 -21.66
C VAL A 150 4.63 1.42 -22.15
N SER A 151 3.96 2.13 -21.25
CA SER A 151 2.82 2.98 -21.61
C SER A 151 3.25 4.26 -22.34
N VAL A 152 4.43 4.79 -22.04
CA VAL A 152 5.03 5.92 -22.76
C VAL A 152 5.42 5.49 -24.18
N ASP A 153 6.13 4.37 -24.33
CA ASP A 153 6.52 3.82 -25.65
C ASP A 153 5.29 3.53 -26.51
N ALA A 154 4.24 2.95 -25.92
CA ALA A 154 2.98 2.67 -26.61
C ALA A 154 2.30 3.95 -27.11
N ALA A 155 2.25 5.00 -26.28
CA ALA A 155 1.66 6.29 -26.67
C ALA A 155 2.45 6.96 -27.81
N ILE A 156 3.79 6.93 -27.76
CA ILE A 156 4.65 7.45 -28.83
C ILE A 156 4.43 6.68 -30.14
N ALA A 157 4.38 5.34 -30.07
CA ALA A 157 4.15 4.49 -31.22
C ALA A 157 2.76 4.68 -31.84
N GLU A 158 1.73 4.84 -31.01
CA GLU A 158 0.35 5.10 -31.46
C GLU A 158 0.22 6.46 -32.15
N ALA A 159 0.86 7.50 -31.59
CA ALA A 159 0.92 8.82 -32.22
C ALA A 159 1.72 8.81 -33.54
N GLY A 160 2.61 7.83 -33.74
CA GLY A 160 3.37 7.65 -34.98
C GLY A 160 4.34 8.80 -35.25
N VAL A 161 4.92 9.35 -34.19
CA VAL A 161 5.80 10.52 -34.24
C VAL A 161 7.27 10.16 -34.03
N ASP A 162 8.14 10.94 -34.65
CA ASP A 162 9.59 10.83 -34.45
C ASP A 162 10.01 11.39 -33.07
N GLU A 163 11.27 11.14 -32.67
CA GLU A 163 11.85 11.80 -31.51
C GLU A 163 11.74 13.33 -31.62
N ASP A 164 11.44 13.98 -30.50
CA ASP A 164 11.32 15.45 -30.39
C ASP A 164 10.20 16.08 -31.24
N ALA A 165 9.26 15.27 -31.76
CA ALA A 165 8.11 15.78 -32.49
C ALA A 165 6.93 16.10 -31.56
N VAL A 166 6.47 17.36 -31.61
CA VAL A 166 5.28 17.81 -30.89
C VAL A 166 4.02 17.27 -31.56
N SER A 167 3.14 16.64 -30.79
CA SER A 167 1.85 16.13 -31.27
C SER A 167 0.73 16.33 -30.26
N ALA A 168 -0.45 16.67 -30.77
CA ALA A 168 -1.68 16.77 -29.99
C ALA A 168 -2.23 15.40 -29.58
N ASP A 169 -1.73 14.32 -30.17
CA ASP A 169 -2.10 12.93 -29.82
C ASP A 169 -1.30 12.42 -28.62
N LEU A 170 -0.28 13.14 -28.17
CA LEU A 170 0.48 12.83 -26.96
C LEU A 170 -0.08 13.59 -25.75
N GLY A 171 -0.18 12.89 -24.62
CA GLY A 171 -0.63 13.45 -23.35
C GLY A 171 0.28 13.04 -22.20
N PHE A 172 0.21 13.81 -21.11
CA PHE A 172 0.95 13.50 -19.88
C PHE A 172 0.55 12.13 -19.34
N ARG A 173 1.54 11.27 -19.13
CA ARG A 173 1.37 9.93 -18.52
C ARG A 173 1.63 10.04 -17.03
N ASN A 174 0.56 10.04 -16.25
CA ASN A 174 0.63 10.24 -14.80
C ASN A 174 0.93 8.93 -14.06
N ILE A 175 2.17 8.77 -13.57
CA ILE A 175 2.57 7.62 -12.74
C ILE A 175 1.84 7.52 -11.40
N HIS A 176 1.03 8.53 -11.06
CA HIS A 176 0.27 8.65 -9.83
C HIS A 176 1.13 8.92 -8.59
N TYR A 177 0.46 9.27 -7.49
CA TYR A 177 1.10 9.75 -6.27
C TYR A 177 1.89 8.63 -5.57
N TYR A 178 3.05 8.98 -5.00
CA TYR A 178 3.86 8.10 -4.14
C TYR A 178 4.09 6.69 -4.72
N ALA A 179 4.62 6.63 -5.94
CA ALA A 179 5.02 5.40 -6.63
C ALA A 179 6.29 4.74 -6.01
N ALA A 180 6.28 4.55 -4.69
CA ALA A 180 7.42 4.12 -3.88
C ALA A 180 8.00 2.78 -4.33
N ALA A 181 7.18 1.82 -4.77
CA ALA A 181 7.67 0.54 -5.25
C ALA A 181 8.38 0.68 -6.61
N ALA A 182 7.83 1.48 -7.53
CA ALA A 182 8.50 1.80 -8.78
C ALA A 182 9.85 2.49 -8.55
N THR A 183 9.91 3.45 -7.63
CA THR A 183 11.17 4.13 -7.25
C THR A 183 12.15 3.17 -6.60
N LYS A 184 11.71 2.38 -5.62
CA LYS A 184 12.56 1.41 -4.90
C LYS A 184 13.12 0.35 -5.85
N TYR A 185 12.31 -0.21 -6.74
CA TYR A 185 12.72 -1.33 -7.59
C TYR A 185 13.40 -0.92 -8.90
N GLY A 186 13.37 0.36 -9.28
CA GLY A 186 14.09 0.90 -10.43
C GLY A 186 13.85 0.10 -11.71
N THR A 187 14.91 -0.32 -12.38
CA THR A 187 14.83 -1.12 -13.62
C THR A 187 14.15 -2.48 -13.47
N LEU A 188 14.04 -3.01 -12.25
CA LEU A 188 13.28 -4.25 -12.01
C LEU A 188 11.76 -4.02 -12.10
N ALA A 189 11.29 -2.80 -11.81
CA ALA A 189 9.89 -2.42 -11.98
C ALA A 189 9.63 -1.68 -13.31
N LYS A 190 10.65 -1.02 -13.88
CA LYS A 190 10.55 -0.12 -15.05
C LYS A 190 9.52 1.00 -14.87
N GLY A 191 9.41 1.54 -13.65
CA GLY A 191 8.49 2.64 -13.35
C GLY A 191 8.92 3.97 -13.98
N GLY A 192 10.22 4.27 -13.96
CA GLY A 192 10.79 5.39 -14.70
C GLY A 192 10.94 5.10 -16.19
N TYR A 193 11.00 6.15 -17.01
CA TYR A 193 11.34 6.00 -18.42
C TYR A 193 12.83 5.69 -18.58
N GLU A 194 13.13 4.63 -19.34
CA GLU A 194 14.50 4.17 -19.62
C GLU A 194 14.76 4.29 -21.13
N TYR A 195 15.86 4.94 -21.50
CA TYR A 195 16.29 5.04 -22.89
C TYR A 195 16.99 3.75 -23.32
N ASP A 196 16.76 3.34 -24.55
CA ASP A 196 17.34 2.12 -25.10
C ASP A 196 18.88 2.20 -25.16
N GLY A 197 19.53 1.09 -24.80
CA GLY A 197 21.00 0.99 -24.80
C GLY A 197 21.69 1.63 -23.58
N MET A 198 20.94 2.27 -22.69
CA MET A 198 21.45 2.83 -21.43
C MET A 198 21.31 1.82 -20.28
N MET A 199 22.10 2.04 -19.22
CA MET A 199 22.05 1.24 -17.99
C MET A 199 21.45 2.08 -16.87
N TYR A 200 20.55 1.48 -16.10
CA TYR A 200 19.82 2.10 -15.00
C TYR A 200 19.98 1.25 -13.75
N ASP A 201 19.94 1.90 -12.59
CA ASP A 201 19.94 1.19 -11.32
C ASP A 201 18.64 0.38 -11.15
N GLY A 202 18.78 -0.76 -10.49
CA GLY A 202 17.67 -1.63 -10.15
C GLY A 202 17.11 -1.32 -8.76
N ASN A 203 16.95 -2.35 -7.95
CA ASN A 203 16.45 -2.20 -6.61
C ASN A 203 17.42 -1.38 -5.74
N PHE A 204 16.89 -0.36 -5.05
CA PHE A 204 17.54 0.34 -3.96
C PHE A 204 17.83 -0.67 -2.84
N ALA A 205 19.09 -1.09 -2.78
CA ALA A 205 19.55 -2.04 -1.78
C ALA A 205 19.84 -1.31 -0.46
N HIS A 206 19.37 -1.90 0.63
CA HIS A 206 19.71 -1.48 1.98
C HIS A 206 20.33 -2.66 2.75
N VAL A 207 20.85 -2.40 3.96
CA VAL A 207 21.41 -3.43 4.83
C VAL A 207 20.35 -4.42 5.34
N GLU A 208 20.81 -5.56 5.86
CA GLU A 208 19.94 -6.59 6.43
C GLU A 208 18.97 -6.04 7.48
N GLY A 209 17.68 -6.34 7.32
CA GLY A 209 16.58 -5.83 8.15
C GLY A 209 15.84 -4.63 7.57
N PHE A 210 16.34 -4.00 6.50
CA PHE A 210 15.77 -2.80 5.87
C PHE A 210 15.55 -2.94 4.36
N GLU A 211 15.48 -4.18 3.86
CA GLU A 211 15.32 -4.45 2.43
C GLU A 211 13.87 -4.33 1.96
N THR A 212 12.91 -4.32 2.88
CA THR A 212 11.47 -4.27 2.58
C THR A 212 10.81 -3.04 3.16
N CYS A 213 9.63 -2.68 2.65
CA CYS A 213 8.81 -1.59 3.17
C CYS A 213 8.65 -1.66 4.71
N ILE A 214 8.43 -2.86 5.24
CA ILE A 214 8.15 -3.10 6.68
C ILE A 214 9.43 -3.08 7.52
N GLY A 215 10.61 -3.18 6.88
CA GLY A 215 11.88 -2.91 7.56
C GLY A 215 11.93 -1.47 8.06
N CYS A 216 11.60 -0.52 7.18
CA CYS A 216 11.67 0.91 7.47
C CYS A 216 10.39 1.50 8.08
N HIS A 217 9.21 0.99 7.69
CA HIS A 217 7.91 1.52 8.11
C HIS A 217 7.21 0.61 9.12
N ASN A 218 6.49 1.21 10.07
CA ASN A 218 5.53 0.49 10.89
C ASN A 218 4.25 0.22 10.06
N PRO A 219 3.80 -1.03 9.91
CA PRO A 219 2.63 -1.34 9.07
C PRO A 219 1.29 -0.85 9.65
N HIS A 220 1.24 -0.50 10.94
CA HIS A 220 0.03 -0.01 11.60
C HIS A 220 0.00 1.51 11.75
N SER A 221 1.09 2.14 12.19
CA SER A 221 1.14 3.62 12.24
C SER A 221 1.47 4.26 10.88
N LEU A 222 2.04 3.49 9.94
CA LEU A 222 2.59 3.92 8.64
C LEU A 222 3.85 4.79 8.74
N GLU A 223 4.22 5.21 9.95
CA GLU A 223 5.37 6.06 10.21
C GLU A 223 6.69 5.32 9.94
N VAL A 224 7.69 6.08 9.54
CA VAL A 224 9.08 5.60 9.46
C VAL A 224 9.61 5.40 10.87
N LYS A 225 10.30 4.28 11.11
CA LYS A 225 10.97 3.98 12.37
C LYS A 225 12.29 4.75 12.49
N VAL A 226 12.20 6.06 12.70
CA VAL A 226 13.36 6.97 12.67
C VAL A 226 14.47 6.53 13.63
N GLU A 227 14.10 6.00 14.79
CA GLU A 227 15.04 5.53 15.82
C GLU A 227 15.95 4.40 15.30
N ASP A 228 15.42 3.55 14.42
CA ASP A 228 16.17 2.46 13.81
C ASP A 228 17.21 3.00 12.80
N CYS A 229 16.90 4.13 12.15
CA CYS A 229 17.79 4.79 11.18
C CYS A 229 18.96 5.51 11.87
N ALA A 230 18.71 6.16 13.01
CA ALA A 230 19.68 6.96 13.75
C ALA A 230 20.90 6.15 14.24
N GLY A 231 20.82 4.83 14.26
CA GLY A 231 21.94 3.94 14.59
C GLY A 231 23.06 3.94 13.54
N CYS A 232 22.75 4.25 12.27
CA CYS A 232 23.73 4.26 11.17
C CYS A 232 23.81 5.61 10.44
N HIS A 233 22.75 6.41 10.48
CA HIS A 233 22.68 7.71 9.83
C HIS A 233 22.84 8.83 10.87
N GLU A 234 24.07 9.34 10.99
CA GLU A 234 24.38 10.41 11.93
C GLU A 234 23.55 11.68 11.64
N GLY A 235 23.07 12.33 12.71
CA GLY A 235 22.27 13.55 12.59
C GLY A 235 20.77 13.32 12.37
N VAL A 236 20.33 12.07 12.18
CA VAL A 236 18.91 11.73 12.12
C VAL A 236 18.30 11.73 13.53
N ALA A 237 17.43 12.70 13.82
CA ALA A 237 16.68 12.78 15.07
C ALA A 237 15.15 12.82 14.85
N GLY A 238 14.71 13.13 13.63
CA GLY A 238 13.32 13.10 13.20
C GLY A 238 13.17 12.71 11.73
N VAL A 239 11.92 12.53 11.29
CA VAL A 239 11.60 12.21 9.88
C VAL A 239 12.18 13.25 8.92
N ASP A 240 12.11 14.54 9.29
CA ASP A 240 12.62 15.64 8.46
C ASP A 240 14.13 15.59 8.26
N ASP A 241 14.89 14.90 9.12
CA ASP A 241 16.34 14.78 8.97
C ASP A 241 16.74 13.73 7.93
N LEU A 242 15.84 12.82 7.56
CA LEU A 242 16.11 11.77 6.57
C LEU A 242 16.50 12.36 5.22
N LYS A 243 15.99 13.55 4.87
CA LYS A 243 16.36 14.26 3.64
C LYS A 243 17.83 14.68 3.59
N ASN A 244 18.46 14.81 4.76
CA ASN A 244 19.87 15.19 4.89
C ASN A 244 20.81 13.98 4.77
N VAL A 245 20.26 12.76 4.70
CA VAL A 245 21.08 11.54 4.61
C VAL A 245 21.76 11.46 3.25
N ARG A 246 23.07 11.23 3.28
CA ARG A 246 23.92 10.96 2.11
C ARG A 246 24.87 9.82 2.43
N MET A 247 25.09 8.92 1.48
CA MET A 247 25.99 7.76 1.64
C MET A 247 27.05 7.74 0.53
N GLU A 248 28.09 6.93 0.70
CA GLU A 248 29.22 6.81 -0.25
C GLU A 248 28.78 6.49 -1.70
N GLY A 249 27.60 5.90 -1.89
CA GLY A 249 27.02 5.64 -3.22
C GLY A 249 26.54 6.89 -3.96
N SER A 250 26.45 8.05 -3.31
CA SER A 250 25.83 9.26 -3.85
C SER A 250 26.71 10.51 -3.73
N VAL A 251 28.05 10.37 -3.75
CA VAL A 251 29.03 11.47 -3.54
C VAL A 251 29.25 12.38 -4.75
N LYS A 252 28.34 12.37 -5.72
CA LYS A 252 28.42 13.22 -6.92
C LYS A 252 27.46 14.38 -6.79
N ASP A 253 27.89 15.54 -7.26
CA ASP A 253 27.05 16.70 -7.55
C ASP A 253 26.19 16.34 -8.78
N TYR A 254 24.92 16.05 -8.55
CA TYR A 254 23.99 15.58 -9.58
C TYR A 254 23.25 16.74 -10.23
N ASP A 255 22.92 17.80 -9.48
CA ASP A 255 22.20 18.96 -10.00
C ASP A 255 23.12 20.07 -10.56
N GLY A 256 24.42 20.00 -10.27
CA GLY A 256 25.46 20.87 -10.81
C GLY A 256 25.66 22.18 -10.04
N ASP A 257 25.17 22.28 -8.80
CA ASP A 257 25.28 23.50 -7.98
C ASP A 257 26.63 23.64 -7.24
N GLY A 258 27.42 22.55 -7.22
CA GLY A 258 28.74 22.47 -6.60
C GLY A 258 28.76 22.04 -5.14
N ASP A 259 27.61 21.77 -4.53
CA ASP A 259 27.49 21.14 -3.21
C ASP A 259 27.51 19.60 -3.34
N VAL A 260 28.30 18.94 -2.50
CA VAL A 260 28.40 17.47 -2.44
C VAL A 260 28.23 16.94 -1.02
N GLU A 261 27.91 17.84 -0.08
CA GLU A 261 27.76 17.56 1.35
C GLU A 261 26.29 17.51 1.76
N GLU A 262 25.40 18.15 0.99
CA GLU A 262 23.96 18.09 1.24
C GLU A 262 23.35 16.69 1.04
N GLY A 263 22.19 16.43 1.63
CA GLY A 263 21.51 15.16 1.47
C GLY A 263 21.02 14.92 0.04
N ILE A 264 20.91 13.64 -0.37
CA ILE A 264 20.51 13.27 -1.74
C ILE A 264 19.12 13.78 -2.14
N ALA A 265 18.28 14.15 -1.17
CA ALA A 265 16.97 14.74 -1.44
C ALA A 265 17.07 16.13 -2.08
N PHE A 266 18.11 16.91 -1.77
CA PHE A 266 18.28 18.27 -2.28
C PHE A 266 18.85 18.26 -3.70
N GLU A 267 19.78 17.37 -3.99
CA GLU A 267 20.21 17.03 -5.36
C GLU A 267 19.01 16.67 -6.27
N LEU A 268 18.07 15.87 -5.77
CA LEU A 268 16.83 15.55 -6.50
C LEU A 268 15.92 16.77 -6.65
N GLN A 269 15.88 17.67 -5.66
CA GLN A 269 15.10 18.90 -5.73
C GLN A 269 15.66 19.84 -6.81
N GLY A 270 16.98 20.08 -6.84
CA GLY A 270 17.61 20.92 -7.87
C GLY A 270 17.40 20.37 -9.28
N LEU A 271 17.47 19.03 -9.44
CA LEU A 271 17.12 18.36 -10.69
C LEU A 271 15.64 18.56 -11.08
N GLN A 272 14.71 18.49 -10.12
CA GLN A 272 13.29 18.74 -10.37
C GLN A 272 13.03 20.18 -10.81
N GLU A 273 13.68 21.16 -10.17
CA GLU A 273 13.57 22.58 -10.52
C GLU A 273 14.12 22.87 -11.94
N THR A 274 15.27 22.28 -12.26
CA THR A 274 15.88 22.38 -13.59
C THR A 274 15.01 21.72 -14.66
N LEU A 275 14.47 20.53 -14.37
CA LEU A 275 13.58 19.80 -15.26
C LEU A 275 12.30 20.60 -15.53
N LEU A 276 11.66 21.14 -14.49
CA LEU A 276 10.45 21.95 -14.64
C LEU A 276 10.71 23.17 -15.52
N THR A 277 11.80 23.89 -15.27
CA THR A 277 12.20 25.05 -16.10
C THR A 277 12.38 24.65 -17.56
N THR A 278 13.02 23.51 -17.81
CA THR A 278 13.26 22.99 -19.16
C THR A 278 11.97 22.59 -19.86
N ILE A 279 11.05 21.93 -19.14
CA ILE A 279 9.72 21.56 -19.65
C ILE A 279 8.93 22.81 -20.07
N GLN A 280 8.94 23.86 -19.24
CA GLN A 280 8.22 25.11 -19.53
C GLN A 280 8.82 25.86 -20.72
N ALA A 281 10.15 25.93 -20.81
CA ALA A 281 10.84 26.52 -21.96
C ALA A 281 10.51 25.76 -23.25
N TYR A 282 10.57 24.42 -23.23
CA TYR A 282 10.21 23.60 -24.38
C TYR A 282 8.75 23.81 -24.81
N ALA A 283 7.83 23.85 -23.85
CA ALA A 283 6.41 24.06 -24.11
C ALA A 283 6.16 25.43 -24.79
N GLY A 284 6.83 26.50 -24.35
CA GLY A 284 6.70 27.83 -24.94
C GLY A 284 7.42 27.99 -26.28
N GLU A 285 8.69 27.58 -26.37
CA GLU A 285 9.57 27.86 -27.50
C GLU A 285 9.45 26.85 -28.65
N VAL A 286 9.16 25.58 -28.33
CA VAL A 286 9.09 24.48 -29.32
C VAL A 286 7.65 24.08 -29.60
N ALA A 287 6.86 23.79 -28.56
CA ALA A 287 5.46 23.39 -28.73
C ALA A 287 4.52 24.57 -29.02
N GLY A 288 4.96 25.81 -28.73
CA GLY A 288 4.17 27.02 -28.95
C GLY A 288 2.96 27.18 -28.01
N ALA A 289 2.95 26.44 -26.89
CA ALA A 289 1.87 26.41 -25.91
C ALA A 289 2.48 26.44 -24.50
N ALA A 290 2.60 27.63 -23.93
CA ALA A 290 3.19 27.80 -22.62
C ALA A 290 2.36 27.13 -21.51
N ILE A 291 3.04 26.54 -20.53
CA ILE A 291 2.43 25.83 -19.41
C ILE A 291 2.96 26.29 -18.06
N GLY A 292 2.09 26.22 -17.07
CA GLY A 292 2.40 26.45 -15.66
C GLY A 292 2.22 25.16 -14.86
N TYR A 293 2.94 25.08 -13.74
CA TYR A 293 2.82 24.01 -12.76
C TYR A 293 2.48 24.61 -11.39
N SER A 294 1.57 23.97 -10.66
CA SER A 294 1.22 24.34 -9.29
C SER A 294 1.39 23.14 -8.38
N PRO A 295 2.24 23.22 -7.33
CA PRO A 295 2.36 22.15 -6.34
C PRO A 295 1.02 21.80 -5.66
N ALA A 296 0.09 22.77 -5.56
CA ALA A 296 -1.24 22.55 -4.98
C ALA A 296 -2.16 21.70 -5.87
N ALA A 297 -1.79 21.50 -7.13
CA ALA A 297 -2.49 20.67 -8.09
C ALA A 297 -1.57 19.58 -8.67
N TYR A 298 -0.57 19.14 -7.89
CA TYR A 298 0.29 18.03 -8.28
C TYR A 298 -0.55 16.82 -8.71
N PRO A 299 -0.19 16.13 -9.81
CA PRO A 299 0.97 16.33 -10.68
C PRO A 299 0.65 17.09 -11.99
N TYR A 300 -0.42 17.90 -12.02
CA TYR A 300 -0.94 18.45 -13.27
C TYR A 300 -0.26 19.73 -13.73
N PHE A 301 -0.14 19.86 -15.05
CA PHE A 301 0.28 21.06 -15.76
C PHE A 301 -0.93 21.75 -16.38
N PHE A 302 -0.88 23.07 -16.47
CA PHE A 302 -1.99 23.89 -16.97
C PHE A 302 -1.50 24.81 -18.08
N ALA A 303 -2.37 25.14 -19.03
CA ALA A 303 -2.08 26.21 -19.99
C ALA A 303 -1.86 27.52 -19.23
N ASP A 304 -0.73 28.17 -19.45
CA ASP A 304 -0.40 29.45 -18.83
C ASP A 304 -0.33 30.55 -19.89
N PRO A 305 -1.40 31.33 -20.08
CA PRO A 305 -1.41 32.43 -21.04
C PRO A 305 -0.55 33.64 -20.59
N ASN A 306 0.01 33.61 -19.37
CA ASN A 306 0.82 34.69 -18.80
C ASN A 306 2.31 34.34 -18.65
N ALA A 307 2.70 33.12 -19.04
CA ALA A 307 4.08 32.65 -19.03
C ALA A 307 4.97 33.37 -20.07
#